data_AF-A0A2A8PQH0-F1
#
_entry.id   AF-A0A2A8PQH0-F1
#
_cell.length_a   1.000
_cell.length_b   1.000
_cell.length_c   1.000
_cell.angle_alpha   90.00
_cell.angle_beta   90.00
_cell.angle_gamma   90.00
#
_symmetry.space_group_name_H-M   'P 1'
#
loop_
_entity.id
_entity.type
_entity.pdbx_description
1 polymer ?
#
loop_
_entity_poly.entity_id
_entity_poly.type
_entity_poly.pdbx_seq_one_letter_code
_entity_poly.pdbx_strand_id
1 'polypeptide(L)' 'MFEQAIEKKREKMIYFAERYGMTSQKTVHCSQELDRLLNVIWHIHTDFQPAQTLNTHTQ' A
#
# COMPACT_ATOMS: atom_id res chain seq x y z
N MET A 1 2.36 -12.34 9.83
CA MET A 1 1.81 -13.15 8.71
C MET A 1 1.39 -12.29 7.51
N PHE A 2 1.02 -11.02 7.68
CA PHE A 2 0.61 -10.14 6.57
C PHE A 2 1.78 -9.67 5.69
N GLU A 3 3.00 -9.70 6.22
CA GLU A 3 4.24 -9.25 5.57
C GLU A 3 4.52 -10.06 4.29
N GLN A 4 4.28 -11.38 4.33
CA GLN A 4 4.45 -12.24 3.15
C GLN A 4 3.44 -11.92 2.04
N ALA A 5 2.21 -11.54 2.42
CA ALA A 5 1.18 -11.15 1.46
C ALA A 5 1.50 -9.78 0.83
N ILE A 6 1.98 -8.83 1.63
CA ILE A 6 2.49 -7.54 1.15
C ILE A 6 3.63 -7.77 0.17
N GLU A 7 4.63 -8.57 0.55
CA GLU A 7 5.84 -8.75 -0.23
C GLU A 7 5.54 -9.41 -1.58
N LYS A 8 4.73 -10.47 -1.58
CA LYS A 8 4.28 -11.12 -2.82
C LYS A 8 3.50 -10.17 -3.73
N LYS A 9 2.71 -9.26 -3.16
CA LYS A 9 1.96 -8.25 -3.92
C LYS A 9 2.87 -7.16 -4.47
N ARG A 10 3.89 -6.75 -3.70
CA ARG A 10 4.94 -5.82 -4.13
C ARG A 10 5.73 -6.37 -5.32
N GLU A 11 6.20 -7.61 -5.23
CA GLU A 11 6.91 -8.27 -6.34
C GLU A 11 6.06 -8.32 -7.61
N LYS A 12 4.75 -8.61 -7.47
CA LYS A 12 3.81 -8.61 -8.60
C LYS A 12 3.65 -7.22 -9.24
N MET A 13 3.62 -6.16 -8.42
CA MET A 13 3.56 -4.78 -8.92
C MET A 13 4.83 -4.42 -9.68
N ILE A 14 6.00 -4.77 -9.15
CA ILE A 14 7.30 -4.55 -9.81
C ILE A 14 7.33 -5.25 -11.15
N TYR A 15 6.93 -6.53 -11.20
CA TYR A 15 6.82 -7.27 -12.46
C TYR A 15 5.91 -6.58 -13.48
N PHE A 16 4.77 -6.03 -13.06
CA PHE A 16 3.89 -5.29 -13.96
C PHE A 16 4.46 -3.95 -14.40
N ALA A 17 5.15 -3.24 -13.52
CA ALA A 17 5.85 -2.00 -13.84
C ALA A 17 6.94 -2.22 -14.89
N GLU A 18 7.75 -3.27 -14.73
CA GLU A 18 8.80 -3.64 -15.67
C GLU A 18 8.24 -4.10 -17.01
N ARG A 19 7.13 -4.87 -17.00
CA ARG A 19 6.58 -5.47 -18.22
C ARG A 19 5.65 -4.55 -19.01
N TYR A 20 4.87 -3.71 -18.33
CA TYR A 20 3.82 -2.91 -18.95
C TYR A 20 4.01 -1.39 -18.74
N GLY A 21 4.98 -0.99 -17.92
CA GLY A 21 5.20 0.40 -17.53
C GLY A 21 4.41 0.80 -16.28
N MET A 22 4.83 1.89 -15.65
CA MET A 22 4.21 2.41 -14.42
C MET A 22 2.77 2.92 -14.62
N THR A 23 2.48 3.45 -15.81
CA THR A 23 1.16 4.01 -16.16
C THR A 23 0.19 2.98 -16.73
N SER A 24 0.62 1.72 -16.86
CA SER A 24 -0.27 0.67 -17.34
C SER A 24 -1.42 0.47 -16.36
N GLN A 25 -2.64 0.28 -16.87
CA GLN A 25 -3.82 0.00 -16.06
C GLN A 25 -3.59 -1.18 -15.10
N LYS A 26 -2.83 -2.20 -15.52
CA LYS A 26 -2.48 -3.36 -14.69
C LYS A 26 -1.57 -3.00 -13.53
N THR A 27 -0.57 -2.16 -13.79
CA THR A 27 0.38 -1.69 -12.77
C THR A 27 -0.32 -0.76 -11.77
N VAL A 28 -1.15 0.16 -12.27
CA VAL A 28 -1.93 1.10 -11.46
C VAL A 28 -2.95 0.37 -10.58
N HIS A 29 -3.68 -0.62 -11.13
CA HIS A 29 -4.58 -1.43 -10.30
C HIS A 29 -3.80 -2.21 -9.25
N CYS A 30 -2.65 -2.79 -9.61
CA CYS A 30 -1.85 -3.55 -8.67
C CYS A 30 -1.26 -2.67 -7.55
N SER A 31 -0.89 -1.42 -7.85
CA SER A 31 -0.41 -0.47 -6.84
C SER A 31 -1.53 -0.05 -5.88
N GLN A 32 -2.73 0.21 -6.39
CA GLN A 32 -3.91 0.52 -5.57
C GLN A 32 -4.30 -0.64 -4.64
N GLU A 33 -4.23 -1.87 -5.12
CA GLU A 33 -4.51 -3.05 -4.29
C GLU A 33 -3.45 -3.24 -3.19
N LEU A 34 -2.18 -2.96 -3.50
CA LEU A 34 -1.09 -3.01 -2.51
C LEU A 34 -1.26 -1.91 -1.46
N ASP A 35 -1.57 -0.68 -1.89
CA ASP A 35 -1.82 0.46 -1.01
C ASP A 35 -3.00 0.20 -0.06
N ARG A 36 -4.11 -0.34 -0.59
CA ARG A 36 -5.27 -0.71 0.23
C ARG A 36 -4.92 -1.74 1.30
N LEU A 37 -4.12 -2.74 0.95
CA LEU A 37 -3.66 -3.76 1.90
C LEU A 37 -2.78 -3.14 3.00
N LEU A 38 -1.88 -2.24 2.64
CA LEU A 38 -1.05 -1.50 3.59
C LEU A 38 -1.89 -0.63 4.53
N ASN A 39 -2.87 0.10 3.99
CA ASN A 39 -3.76 0.95 4.78
C ASN A 39 -4.59 0.15 5.79
N VAL A 40 -5.11 -1.02 5.40
CA VAL A 40 -5.83 -1.92 6.32
C VAL A 40 -4.92 -2.36 7.47
N ILE A 41 -3.69 -2.76 7.16
CA ILE A 41 -2.73 -3.19 8.20
C ILE A 41 -2.34 -2.02 9.09
N TRP A 42 -2.14 -0.82 8.51
CA TRP A 42 -1.85 0.40 9.24
C TRP A 42 -2.97 0.73 10.22
N HIS A 43 -4.23 0.66 9.80
CA HIS A 43 -5.37 0.89 10.69
C HIS A 43 -5.43 -0.15 11.81
N ILE A 44 -5.26 -1.44 11.50
CA ILE A 44 -5.22 -2.51 12.52
C ILE A 44 -4.09 -2.28 13.53
N HIS A 45 -2.92 -1.83 13.09
CA HIS A 45 -1.79 -1.51 13.97
C HIS A 45 -1.98 -0.18 14.73
N THR A 46 -2.67 0.79 14.13
CA THR A 46 -2.92 2.13 14.71
C THR A 46 -4.04 2.11 15.73
N ASP A 47 -5.00 1.18 15.64
CA ASP A 47 -6.03 0.98 16.67
C ASP A 47 -5.43 0.52 18.02
N PHE A 48 -4.14 0.13 18.03
CA PHE A 48 -3.33 -0.13 19.24
C PHE A 48 -2.49 1.08 19.70
N GLN A 49 -2.70 2.27 19.13
CA GLN A 49 -2.13 3.53 19.62
C GLN A 49 -3.27 4.49 20.02
N PRO A 50 -3.45 4.80 21.31
CA PRO A 50 -4.40 5.83 21.71
C PRO A 50 -3.87 7.17 21.18
N ALA A 51 -4.59 7.72 20.20
CA ALA A 51 -4.62 9.11 19.76
C ALA A 51 -3.41 9.99 20.14
N GLN A 52 -2.47 10.21 19.21
CA GLN A 52 -1.70 11.47 19.19
C GLN A 52 -1.62 12.07 17.78
N THR A 53 -2.47 13.09 17.62
CA THR A 53 -2.31 14.33 16.84
C THR A 53 -2.29 14.25 15.32
N LEU A 54 -3.50 14.40 14.77
CA LEU A 54 -3.80 15.25 13.62
C LEU A 54 -2.99 16.56 13.68
N ASN A 55 -1.90 16.64 12.91
CA ASN A 55 -1.32 17.92 12.51
C ASN A 55 -1.60 18.11 11.03
N THR A 56 -2.79 18.61 10.73
CA THR A 56 -3.03 19.38 9.51
C THR A 56 -2.02 20.51 9.46
N HIS A 57 -1.06 20.45 8.54
CA HIS A 57 -0.36 21.65 8.10
C HIS A 57 -0.51 21.79 6.59
N THR A 58 -1.55 22.54 6.24
CA THR A 58 -1.67 23.33 5.03
C THR A 58 -0.42 24.20 4.85
N GLN A 59 0.22 24.13 3.69
CA GLN A 59 0.73 25.29 2.95
C GLN A 59 0.96 24.93 1.49
#